data_AF-A0A7C6HV09-F1
#
_entry.id   AF-A0A7C6HV09-F1
#
_cell.length_a   1.000
_cell.length_b   1.000
_cell.length_c   1.000
_cell.angle_alpha   90.00
_cell.angle_beta   90.00
_cell.angle_gamma   90.00
#
_symmetry.space_group_name_H-M   'P 1'
#
loop_
_entity.id
_entity.type
_entity.pdbx_description
1 polymer ?
#
loop_
_entity_poly.entity_id
_entity_poly.type
_entity_poly.pdbx_seq_one_letter_code
_entity_poly.pdbx_strand_id
1 'polypeptide(L)' 'MKNLSIKLSGMVAALAFMVTSYGVNSCMFIMHQPKQPKGAEKLRKY' A
#
# COMPACT_ATOMS: atom_id res chain seq x y z
N MET A 1 11.43 7.20 29.19
CA MET A 1 10.59 8.00 28.26
C MET A 1 11.01 7.88 26.79
N LYS A 2 12.30 7.97 26.43
CA LYS A 2 12.79 7.89 25.03
C LYS A 2 12.33 6.63 24.26
N ASN A 3 12.32 5.46 24.90
CA ASN A 3 11.89 4.20 24.25
C ASN A 3 10.39 4.13 23.97
N LEU A 4 9.57 4.82 24.77
CA LEU A 4 8.12 4.86 24.57
C LEU A 4 7.79 5.73 23.36
N SER A 5 8.46 6.89 23.24
CA SER A 5 8.32 7.79 22.09
C SER A 5 8.74 7.13 20.77
N ILE A 6 9.82 6.33 20.76
CA ILE A 6 10.28 5.60 19.56
C ILE A 6 9.27 4.52 19.14
N LYS A 7 8.67 3.80 20.11
CA LYS A 7 7.63 2.80 19.80
C LYS A 7 6.37 3.46 19.22
N LEU A 8 5.96 4.60 19.79
CA LEU A 8 4.78 5.32 19.33
C LEU A 8 5.00 5.91 17.93
N SER A 9 6.17 6.51 17.66
CA SER A 9 6.48 7.03 16.33
C SER A 9 6.56 5.92 15.28
N GLY A 10 7.10 4.75 15.63
CA GLY A 10 7.10 3.56 14.76
C GLY A 10 5.69 3.07 14.42
N MET A 11 4.80 3.01 15.40
CA MET A 11 3.39 2.62 15.18
C MET A 11 2.67 3.62 14.27
N VAL A 12 2.86 4.93 14.50
CA VAL A 12 2.25 5.98 13.67
C VAL A 12 2.78 5.93 12.23
N ALA A 13 4.09 5.72 12.06
CA ALA A 13 4.70 5.58 10.73
C ALA A 13 4.17 4.34 9.98
N ALA A 14 4.03 3.20 10.66
CA ALA A 14 3.47 1.98 10.07
C ALA A 14 2.00 2.18 9.67
N LEU A 15 1.20 2.86 10.50
CA LEU A 15 -0.20 3.17 10.20
C LEU A 15 -0.33 4.10 8.98
N ALA A 16 0.50 5.14 8.91
CA ALA A 16 0.55 6.07 7.78
C ALA A 16 0.94 5.36 6.48
N PHE A 17 1.93 4.45 6.54
CA PHE A 17 2.33 3.63 5.39
C PHE A 17 1.21 2.71 4.93
N MET A 18 0.48 2.08 5.86
CA MET A 18 -0.64 1.21 5.54
C MET A 18 -1.78 1.99 4.87
N VAL A 19 -2.21 3.11 5.44
CA VAL A 19 -3.27 3.96 4.86
C VAL A 19 -2.88 4.47 3.48
N THR A 20 -1.63 4.92 3.30
CA THR A 20 -1.12 5.38 2.00
C THR A 20 -1.11 4.24 0.97
N SER A 21 -0.65 3.05 1.36
CA SER A 21 -0.64 1.87 0.48
C SER A 21 -2.05 1.42 0.08
N TYR A 22 -3.01 1.45 1.02
CA TYR A 22 -4.42 1.17 0.72
C TYR A 22 -5.02 2.23 -0.22
N GLY A 23 -4.67 3.51 -0.05
CA GLY A 23 -5.11 4.59 -0.92
C GLY A 23 -4.57 4.46 -2.35
N VAL A 24 -3.28 4.14 -2.52
CA VAL A 24 -2.68 3.87 -3.84
C VAL A 24 -3.26 2.60 -4.46
N ASN A 25 -3.60 1.61 -3.64
CA ASN A 25 -4.23 0.37 -4.08
C ASN A 25 -5.76 0.46 -4.24
N SER A 26 -6.36 1.65 -4.07
CA SER A 26 -7.77 1.88 -4.43
C SER A 26 -8.07 1.55 -5.89
N CYS A 27 -7.04 1.60 -6.76
CA CYS A 27 -7.09 1.12 -8.14
C CYS A 27 -7.29 -0.40 -8.28
N MET A 28 -6.89 -1.23 -7.29
CA MET A 28 -7.22 -2.67 -7.30
C MET A 28 -8.60 -2.96 -6.71
N PHE A 29 -9.04 -2.20 -5.69
CA PHE A 29 -10.18 -2.58 -4.86
C PHE A 29 -11.49 -1.81 -5.14
N ILE A 30 -11.40 -0.52 -5.46
CA ILE A 30 -12.58 0.37 -5.60
C ILE A 30 -12.83 0.71 -7.07
N MET A 31 -11.76 0.87 -7.85
CA MET A 31 -11.92 1.08 -9.29
C MET A 31 -12.20 -0.24 -9.99
N HIS A 32 -13.32 -0.31 -10.70
CA HIS A 32 -13.58 -1.36 -11.67
C HIS A 32 -12.46 -1.31 -12.72
N GLN A 33 -11.39 -2.10 -12.51
CA GLN A 33 -10.29 -2.13 -13.45
C GLN A 33 -10.83 -2.72 -14.76
N PRO A 34 -10.64 -2.04 -15.91
CA PRO A 34 -10.89 -2.68 -17.19
C PRO A 34 -10.01 -3.93 -17.28
N LYS A 35 -10.48 -4.96 -17.99
CA LYS A 35 -9.77 -6.23 -18.14
C LYS A 35 -8.31 -5.95 -18.52
N GLN A 36 -7.36 -6.49 -17.75
CA GLN A 36 -5.95 -6.25 -17.99
C GLN A 36 -5.60 -6.52 -19.46
N PRO A 37 -4.79 -5.66 -20.10
CA PRO A 37 -4.44 -5.84 -21.50
C PRO A 37 -3.69 -7.16 -21.69
N LYS A 38 -3.98 -7.87 -22.79
CA LYS A 38 -3.33 -9.14 -23.12
C LYS A 38 -1.81 -8.96 -23.07
N GLY A 39 -1.14 -9.67 -22.17
CA GLY A 39 0.32 -9.61 -21.99
C GLY A 39 0.81 -8.84 -20.76
N ALA A 40 -0.05 -8.12 -20.04
CA ALA A 40 0.32 -7.44 -18.78
C ALA A 40 0.80 -8.42 -17.69
N GLU A 41 0.34 -9.67 -17.72
CA GLU A 41 0.80 -10.73 -16.82
C GLU A 41 2.31 -11.00 -16.93
N LYS A 42 2.93 -10.69 -18.07
CA LYS A 42 4.39 -10.86 -18.28
C LYS A 42 5.21 -9.78 -17.57
N LEU A 43 4.59 -8.67 -17.19
CA LEU A 43 5.24 -7.56 -16.47
C LEU A 43 5.25 -7.79 -14.95
N ARG A 44 4.39 -8.68 -14.43
CA ARG A 44 4.31 -9.06 -13.00
C ARG A 44 5.37 -10.10 -12.62
N LYS A 45 6.59 -9.93 -13.13
CA LYS A 45 7.75 -10.80 -12.84
C LYS A 45 8.84 -10.09 -12.03
N TYR A 46 8.62 -8.83 -11.69
CA TYR A 46 9.53 -8.01 -10.89
C TYR A 46 8.80 -7.49 -9.66
#